data_AF-A0AB36GQ09-F1
#
_entry.id   AF-A0AB36GQ09-F1
#
_cell.length_a   1.000
_cell.length_b   1.000
_cell.length_c   1.000
_cell.angle_alpha   90.00
_cell.angle_beta   90.00
_cell.angle_gamma   90.00
#
_symmetry.space_group_name_H-M   'P 1'
#
loop_
_entity.id
_entity.type
_entity.pdbx_description
1 polymer ?
#
loop_
_entity_poly.entity_id
_entity_poly.type
_entity_poly.pdbx_seq_one_letter_code
_entity_poly.pdbx_strand_id
1 'polypeptide(L)'
;MEHRPIEEFSPGGQALYQHLTNPNNDASTQALIVEAARTKDRLDRLNRITSGDEDTWCRIFHGEGEIVLKMDTAVSEQRQLATVFRQLLAEIQRRQGDQVSSDEEDGFAGL
;
A
#
# COMPACT_ATOMS: atom_id res chain seq x y z
N MET A 1 -0.40 -17.90 -23.73
CA MET A 1 -1.09 -16.81 -23.01
C MET A 1 -0.63 -16.88 -21.57
N GLU A 2 0.26 -15.96 -21.19
CA GLU A 2 0.91 -15.96 -19.89
C GLU A 2 -0.11 -15.62 -18.80
N HIS A 3 -0.28 -16.52 -17.82
CA HIS A 3 -1.19 -16.33 -16.71
C HIS A 3 -0.59 -15.28 -15.78
N ARG A 4 -0.93 -14.01 -16.03
CA ARG A 4 -0.61 -12.91 -15.09
C ARG A 4 -1.27 -13.29 -13.76
N PRO A 5 -0.51 -13.48 -12.66
CA PRO A 5 -1.13 -13.79 -11.38
C PRO A 5 -2.09 -12.64 -11.08
N ILE A 6 -3.36 -12.96 -10.83
CA ILE A 6 -4.31 -12.01 -10.27
C ILE A 6 -3.66 -11.57 -8.96
N GLU A 7 -3.22 -10.32 -8.87
CA GLU A 7 -2.61 -9.81 -7.65
C GLU A 7 -3.68 -9.86 -6.55
N GLU A 8 -3.56 -10.83 -5.66
CA GLU A 8 -4.52 -11.05 -4.59
C GLU A 8 -4.18 -10.08 -3.44
N PHE A 9 -4.80 -8.90 -3.46
CA PHE A 9 -4.72 -7.94 -2.36
C PHE A 9 -5.59 -8.40 -1.19
N SER A 10 -5.18 -8.07 0.03
CA SER A 10 -6.08 -8.15 1.19
C SER A 10 -7.14 -7.04 1.10
N PRO A 11 -8.20 -7.05 1.93
CA PRO A 11 -9.32 -6.10 1.77
C PRO A 11 -8.92 -4.62 1.74
N GLY A 12 -7.90 -4.23 2.52
CA GLY A 12 -7.40 -2.85 2.56
C GLY A 12 -6.71 -2.40 1.27
N GLY A 13 -5.79 -3.22 0.76
CA GLY A 13 -5.11 -3.01 -0.51
C GLY A 13 -6.08 -3.09 -1.69
N GLN A 14 -7.03 -4.02 -1.67
CA GLN A 14 -8.06 -4.15 -2.70
C GLN A 14 -8.92 -2.88 -2.80
N ALA A 15 -9.39 -2.36 -1.66
CA ALA A 15 -10.18 -1.13 -1.63
C ALA A 15 -9.39 0.07 -2.14
N LEU A 16 -8.11 0.19 -1.75
CA LEU A 16 -7.24 1.26 -2.23
C LEU A 16 -6.98 1.17 -3.74
N TYR A 17 -6.68 -0.03 -4.24
CA TYR A 17 -6.46 -0.30 -5.66
C TYR A 17 -7.67 0.11 -6.50
N GLN A 18 -8.87 -0.31 -6.08
CA GLN A 18 -10.12 0.03 -6.76
C GLN A 18 -10.40 1.54 -6.75
N HIS A 19 -10.05 2.23 -5.66
CA HIS A 19 -10.28 3.65 -5.54
C HIS A 19 -9.35 4.49 -6.43
N LEU A 20 -8.08 4.09 -6.56
CA LEU A 20 -7.08 4.85 -7.30
C LEU A 20 -6.98 4.46 -8.78
N THR A 21 -7.41 3.25 -9.16
CA THR A 21 -7.36 2.81 -10.55
C THR A 21 -8.43 3.51 -11.38
N ASN A 22 -8.04 4.13 -12.49
CA ASN A 22 -8.94 4.69 -13.48
C ASN A 22 -8.41 4.41 -14.92
N PRO A 23 -9.25 4.57 -15.97
CA PRO A 23 -8.87 4.25 -17.36
C PRO A 23 -7.74 5.10 -17.95
N ASN A 24 -7.49 6.29 -17.40
CA ASN A 24 -6.50 7.25 -17.92
C ASN A 24 -5.11 7.04 -17.31
N ASN A 25 -4.99 6.19 -16.28
CA ASN A 25 -3.71 5.86 -15.66
C ASN A 25 -2.78 5.22 -16.69
N ASP A 26 -1.62 5.86 -16.91
CA ASP A 26 -0.53 5.25 -17.66
C ASP A 26 0.06 4.04 -16.89
N ALA A 27 0.84 3.22 -17.59
CA ALA A 27 1.40 2.00 -17.01
C ALA A 27 2.25 2.28 -15.76
N SER A 28 2.93 3.43 -15.71
CA SER A 28 3.78 3.80 -14.58
C SER A 28 2.95 4.19 -13.35
N THR A 29 1.87 4.96 -13.51
CA THR A 29 0.91 5.26 -12.44
C THR A 29 0.24 3.99 -11.94
N GLN A 30 -0.15 3.08 -12.85
CA GLN A 30 -0.76 1.82 -12.45
C GLN A 30 0.19 0.94 -11.63
N ALA A 31 1.48 0.90 -11.96
CA ALA A 31 2.48 0.20 -11.15
C ALA A 31 2.62 0.80 -9.74
N LEU A 32 2.59 2.14 -9.62
CA LEU A 32 2.63 2.80 -8.31
C LEU A 32 1.40 2.47 -7.46
N ILE A 33 0.21 2.39 -8.07
CA ILE A 33 -1.04 2.01 -7.39
C ILE A 33 -0.96 0.59 -6.84
N VAL A 34 -0.41 -0.35 -7.62
CA VAL A 34 -0.17 -1.73 -7.16
C VAL A 34 0.75 -1.76 -5.94
N GLU A 35 1.86 -1.04 -5.98
CA GLU A 35 2.78 -0.98 -4.84
C GLU A 35 2.17 -0.28 -3.62
N ALA A 36 1.33 0.74 -3.83
CA ALA A 36 0.58 1.38 -2.75
C ALA A 36 -0.40 0.41 -2.08
N ALA A 37 -1.11 -0.41 -2.87
CA ALA A 37 -2.02 -1.44 -2.37
C ALA A 37 -1.29 -2.51 -1.54
N ARG A 38 -0.15 -3.02 -2.03
CA ARG A 38 0.72 -3.95 -1.28
C ARG A 38 1.24 -3.36 0.02
N THR A 39 1.63 -2.09 -0.03
CA THR A 39 2.10 -1.34 1.14
C THR A 39 1.00 -1.17 2.17
N LYS A 40 -0.23 -0.88 1.73
CA LYS A 40 -1.41 -0.78 2.60
C LYS A 40 -1.70 -2.11 3.31
N ASP A 41 -1.70 -3.22 2.59
CA ASP A 41 -1.93 -4.54 3.18
C ASP A 41 -0.88 -4.87 4.25
N ARG A 42 0.39 -4.52 3.99
CA ARG A 42 1.47 -4.75 4.94
C ARG A 42 1.37 -3.84 6.16
N LEU A 43 0.93 -2.58 6.00
CA LEU A 43 0.62 -1.69 7.10
C LEU A 43 -0.56 -2.20 7.94
N ASP A 44 -1.61 -2.74 7.33
CA ASP A 44 -2.75 -3.32 8.04
C ASP A 44 -2.35 -4.54 8.86
N ARG A 45 -1.46 -5.37 8.32
CA ARG A 45 -0.88 -6.50 9.07
C ARG A 45 -0.03 -6.01 10.24
N LEU A 46 0.86 -5.04 10.02
CA LEU A 46 1.68 -4.47 11.10
C LEU A 46 0.83 -3.79 12.17
N ASN A 47 -0.27 -3.15 11.79
CA ASN A 47 -1.22 -2.55 12.73
C ASN A 47 -1.93 -3.62 13.57
N ARG A 48 -2.41 -4.72 12.96
CA ARG A 48 -2.97 -5.85 13.72
C ARG A 48 -1.97 -6.45 14.70
N ILE A 49 -0.74 -6.68 14.22
CA ILE A 49 0.36 -7.17 15.06
C ILE A 49 0.61 -6.20 16.21
N THR A 50 0.69 -4.88 16.00
CA THR A 50 1.04 -3.91 17.04
C THR A 50 -0.12 -3.45 17.92
N SER A 51 -1.37 -3.83 17.62
CA SER A 51 -2.56 -3.35 18.33
C SER A 51 -3.16 -4.35 19.32
N GLY A 52 -2.85 -5.65 19.22
CA GLY A 52 -3.39 -6.64 20.14
C GLY A 52 -4.42 -7.57 19.52
N ASP A 53 -4.85 -7.23 18.30
CA ASP A 53 -6.10 -7.69 17.68
C ASP A 53 -5.86 -8.84 16.68
N GLU A 54 -4.94 -9.75 17.03
CA GLU A 54 -4.70 -11.00 16.31
C GLU A 54 -4.60 -12.13 17.36
N ASP A 55 -5.38 -13.22 17.19
CA ASP A 55 -5.54 -14.33 18.16
C ASP A 55 -4.21 -14.99 18.58
N THR A 56 -3.11 -14.71 17.89
CA THR A 56 -1.75 -15.04 18.33
C THR A 56 -0.77 -13.94 17.87
N TRP A 57 -0.55 -12.92 18.71
CA TRP A 57 0.46 -11.87 18.48
C TRP A 57 1.88 -12.45 18.29
N CYS A 58 2.25 -13.44 19.09
CA CYS A 58 3.51 -14.17 18.98
C CYS A 58 3.39 -15.50 19.73
N ARG A 59 3.95 -16.59 19.19
CA ARG A 59 4.03 -17.88 19.88
C ARG A 59 5.42 -18.02 20.49
N ILE A 60 5.50 -17.90 21.82
CA ILE A 60 6.73 -18.08 22.57
C ILE A 60 6.95 -19.58 22.82
N PHE A 61 8.09 -20.12 22.38
CA PHE A 61 8.53 -21.47 22.72
C PHE A 61 9.44 -21.39 23.95
N HIS A 62 9.12 -22.14 25.00
CA HIS A 62 9.80 -22.07 26.30
C HIS A 62 10.99 -23.04 26.42
N GLY A 63 12.08 -22.55 27.01
CA GLY A 63 13.13 -23.30 27.72
C GLY A 63 13.38 -22.64 29.09
N GLU A 64 14.21 -23.20 29.98
CA GLU A 64 14.51 -22.56 31.28
C GLU A 64 15.27 -21.23 31.09
N GLY A 65 14.66 -20.10 31.47
CA GLY A 65 15.26 -18.75 31.41
C GLY A 65 14.24 -17.61 31.17
N GLU A 66 14.72 -16.36 31.19
CA GLU A 66 13.95 -15.16 30.82
C GLU A 66 13.81 -15.06 29.29
N ILE A 67 12.60 -14.78 28.78
CA ILE A 67 12.33 -14.58 27.36
C ILE A 67 12.00 -13.12 27.08
N VAL A 68 12.89 -12.43 26.38
CA VAL A 68 12.69 -11.04 25.93
C VAL A 68 12.18 -11.05 24.49
N LEU A 69 10.92 -10.66 24.28
CA LEU A 69 10.35 -10.49 22.94
C LEU A 69 10.60 -9.06 22.46
N LYS A 70 11.49 -8.88 21.48
CA LYS A 70 11.83 -7.55 20.95
C LYS A 70 10.84 -7.11 19.88
N MET A 71 9.91 -6.23 20.26
CA MET A 71 8.91 -5.63 19.37
C MET A 71 9.37 -4.35 18.66
N ASP A 72 10.52 -3.78 19.06
CA ASP A 72 11.00 -2.48 18.57
C ASP A 72 11.15 -2.42 17.05
N THR A 73 11.54 -3.54 16.43
CA THR A 73 11.76 -3.62 14.98
C THR A 73 10.46 -3.46 14.20
N ALA A 74 9.36 -4.08 14.65
CA ALA A 74 8.07 -4.00 13.96
C ALA A 74 7.50 -2.58 13.95
N VAL A 75 7.62 -1.86 15.08
CA VAL A 75 7.17 -0.45 15.17
C VAL A 75 8.05 0.45 14.29
N SER A 76 9.36 0.20 14.25
CA SER A 76 10.29 0.92 13.37
C SER A 76 9.96 0.69 11.89
N GLU A 77 9.76 -0.57 11.49
CA GLU A 77 9.36 -0.95 10.13
C GLU A 77 8.03 -0.32 9.73
N GLN A 78 7.03 -0.30 10.62
CA GLN A 78 5.75 0.34 10.37
C GLN A 78 5.90 1.84 10.08
N ARG A 79 6.75 2.55 10.83
CA ARG A 79 7.02 3.99 10.60
C ARG A 79 7.72 4.25 9.26
N GLN A 80 8.70 3.40 8.91
CA GLN A 80 9.39 3.50 7.62
C GLN A 80 8.43 3.24 6.46
N LEU A 81 7.65 2.17 6.57
CA LEU A 81 6.66 1.79 5.56
C LEU A 81 5.56 2.86 5.41
N ALA A 82 5.11 3.48 6.50
CA ALA A 82 4.15 4.58 6.45
C ALA A 82 4.70 5.83 5.73
N THR A 83 6.01 6.03 5.77
CA THR A 83 6.66 7.12 5.02
C THR A 83 6.67 6.82 3.53
N VAL A 84 7.07 5.61 3.14
CA VAL A 84 7.01 5.14 1.74
C VAL A 84 5.58 5.21 1.22
N PHE A 85 4.60 4.77 2.01
CA PHE A 85 3.19 4.80 1.64
C PHE A 85 2.71 6.22 1.31
N ARG A 86 3.03 7.21 2.16
CA ARG A 86 2.69 8.61 1.90
C ARG A 86 3.35 9.15 0.63
N GLN A 87 4.59 8.76 0.35
CA GLN A 87 5.29 9.15 -0.87
C GLN A 87 4.62 8.58 -2.12
N LEU A 88 4.23 7.29 -2.08
CA LEU A 88 3.49 6.65 -3.18
C LEU A 88 2.16 7.37 -3.43
N LEU A 89 1.38 7.65 -2.39
CA LEU A 89 0.10 8.36 -2.53
C LEU A 89 0.26 9.77 -3.11
N ALA A 90 1.25 10.53 -2.63
CA ALA A 90 1.51 11.88 -3.13
C ALA A 90 1.93 11.88 -4.61
N GLU A 91 2.75 10.91 -5.02
CA GLU A 91 3.18 10.77 -6.42
C GLU A 91 2.00 10.38 -7.33
N ILE A 92 1.16 9.42 -6.91
CA ILE A 92 -0.04 9.01 -7.65
C ILE A 92 -0.97 10.21 -7.82
N GLN A 93 -1.25 10.94 -6.74
CA GLN A 93 -2.13 12.10 -6.78
C GLN A 93 -1.59 13.19 -7.71
N ARG A 94 -0.28 13.46 -7.69
CA ARG A 94 0.33 14.43 -8.60
C ARG A 94 0.13 14.02 -10.06
N ARG A 95 0.44 12.77 -10.40
CA ARG A 95 0.31 12.27 -11.79
C ARG A 95 -1.12 12.27 -12.30
N GLN A 96 -2.07 11.88 -11.46
CA GLN A 96 -3.49 11.91 -11.80
C GLN A 96 -4.02 13.34 -11.95
N GLY A 97 -3.53 14.28 -11.13
CA GLY A 97 -3.83 15.71 -11.29
C GLY A 97 -3.27 16.29 -12.60
N ASP A 98 -2.02 15.97 -12.93
CA ASP A 98 -1.38 16.43 -14.17
C ASP A 98 -2.12 15.89 -15.42
N GLN A 99 -2.58 14.64 -15.40
CA GLN A 99 -3.37 14.03 -16.48
C GLN A 99 -4.68 14.80 -16.74
N VAL A 100 -5.44 15.12 -15.68
CA VAL A 100 -6.69 15.88 -15.83
C VAL A 100 -6.44 17.26 -16.45
N SER A 101 -5.36 17.93 -16.07
CA SER A 101 -5.04 19.26 -16.62
C SER A 101 -4.69 19.24 -18.12
N SER A 102 -4.05 18.17 -18.59
CA SER A 102 -3.73 18.01 -20.02
C SER A 102 -4.96 17.71 -20.87
N ASP A 103 -5.91 16.92 -20.36
CA ASP A 103 -7.17 16.62 -21.05
C ASP A 103 -8.05 17.88 -21.21
N GLU A 104 -8.04 18.79 -20.23
CA GLU A 104 -8.79 20.06 -20.29
C GLU A 104 -8.18 21.04 -21.30
N GLU A 105 -6.85 21.19 -21.37
CA GLU A 105 -6.19 22.08 -22.34
C GLU A 105 -6.47 21.67 -23.80
N ASP A 106 -6.49 20.37 -24.10
CA ASP A 106 -6.73 19.86 -25.46
C ASP A 106 -8.20 20.10 -25.90
N GLY A 107 -9.15 20.06 -24.96
CA GLY A 107 -10.57 20.35 -25.20
C GLY A 107 -10.87 21.81 -25.56
N PHE A 108 -10.08 22.76 -25.07
CA PHE A 108 -10.22 24.19 -25.40
C PHE A 108 -9.53 24.60 -26.71
N ALA A 109 -8.55 23.82 -27.19
CA ALA A 109 -7.86 24.11 -28.45
C ALA A 109 -8.69 23.78 -29.71
N GLY A 110 -9.85 23.12 -29.54
CA GLY A 110 -10.74 22.69 -30.63
C GLY A 110 -12.00 23.53 -30.85
N LEU A 111 -12.15 24.68 -30.18
CA LEU A 111 -13.26 25.65 -30.36
C LEU A 111 -12.81 26.92 -31.08
#